data_AF-A0A142EK75-F1
#
_entry.id   AF-A0A142EK75-F1
#
_cell.length_a   1.000
_cell.length_b   1.000
_cell.length_c   1.000
_cell.angle_alpha   90.00
_cell.angle_beta   90.00
_cell.angle_gamma   90.00
#
_symmetry.space_group_name_H-M   'P 1'
#
loop_
_entity.id
_entity.type
_entity.pdbx_description
1 polymer ?
#
loop_
_entity_poly.entity_id
_entity_poly.type
_entity_poly.pdbx_seq_one_letter_code
_entity_poly.pdbx_strand_id
1 'polypeptide(L)'
;MLNIGEIIQTIKSIVETRVGLIKQEIQEEFVGILSRLMLLVIIGSLLLLTFLFLSLSMAFYISQVMQSPYLGFLIVALIYLVVVLILYMSRDSFRVQNKVSGSLKNFIFTIKKPSDQDE
;
A
#
# COMPACT_ATOMS: atom_id res chain seq x y z
N MET A 1 -35.51 -50.95 10.14
CA MET A 1 -36.05 -49.62 9.83
C MET A 1 -34.86 -48.68 9.72
N LEU A 2 -34.58 -48.12 8.54
CA LEU A 2 -33.49 -47.15 8.37
C LEU A 2 -33.92 -45.86 9.05
N ASN A 3 -33.21 -45.46 10.11
CA ASN A 3 -33.47 -44.23 10.84
C ASN A 3 -33.04 -43.04 9.97
N ILE A 4 -33.94 -42.57 9.12
CA ILE A 4 -33.80 -41.34 8.33
C ILE A 4 -33.38 -40.15 9.20
N GLY A 5 -33.71 -40.18 10.50
CA GLY A 5 -33.24 -39.22 11.50
C GLY A 5 -31.72 -39.16 11.69
N GLU A 6 -31.01 -40.29 11.68
CA GLU A 6 -29.54 -40.32 11.84
C GLU A 6 -28.83 -39.71 10.63
N ILE A 7 -29.37 -39.92 9.43
CA ILE A 7 -28.83 -39.34 8.18
C ILE A 7 -29.00 -37.82 8.21
N ILE A 8 -30.18 -37.33 8.60
CA ILE A 8 -30.43 -35.89 8.74
C ILE A 8 -29.53 -35.27 9.81
N GLN A 9 -29.30 -35.96 10.93
CA GLN A 9 -28.42 -35.48 11.99
C GLN A 9 -26.95 -35.43 11.57
N THR A 10 -26.50 -36.42 10.80
CA THR A 10 -25.14 -36.47 10.23
C THR A 10 -24.94 -35.35 9.21
N ILE A 11 -25.92 -35.14 8.30
CA ILE A 11 -25.88 -34.04 7.33
C ILE A 11 -25.89 -32.68 8.04
N LYS A 12 -26.71 -32.52 9.07
CA LYS A 12 -26.75 -31.30 9.88
C LYS A 12 -25.40 -31.02 10.53
N SER A 13 -24.77 -32.02 11.11
CA SER A 13 -23.45 -31.90 11.74
C SER A 13 -22.35 -31.55 10.71
N ILE A 14 -22.39 -32.11 9.50
CA ILE A 14 -21.47 -31.77 8.41
C ILE A 14 -21.66 -30.32 7.95
N VAL A 15 -22.90 -29.87 7.79
CA VAL A 15 -23.22 -28.48 7.40
C VAL A 15 -22.79 -27.51 8.48
N GLU A 16 -23.10 -27.80 9.74
CA GLU A 16 -22.73 -26.98 10.91
C GLU A 16 -21.20 -26.88 11.05
N THR A 17 -20.49 -27.99 10.82
CA THR A 17 -19.01 -28.01 10.80
C THR A 17 -18.45 -27.18 9.64
N ARG A 18 -18.98 -27.33 8.42
CA ARG A 18 -18.55 -26.54 7.25
C ARG A 18 -18.79 -25.05 7.44
N VAL A 19 -19.93 -24.66 8.02
CA VAL A 19 -20.24 -23.26 8.35
C VAL A 19 -19.29 -22.75 9.44
N GLY A 20 -18.98 -23.56 10.44
CA GLY A 20 -17.98 -23.26 11.46
C GLY A 20 -16.60 -22.99 10.86
N LEU A 21 -16.13 -23.87 9.98
CA LEU A 21 -14.84 -23.75 9.29
C LEU A 21 -14.76 -22.47 8.45
N ILE A 22 -15.79 -22.18 7.64
CA ILE A 22 -15.83 -20.96 6.81
C ILE A 22 -15.82 -19.70 7.70
N LYS A 23 -16.59 -19.70 8.80
CA LYS A 23 -16.61 -18.57 9.73
C LYS A 23 -15.24 -18.32 10.36
N GLN A 24 -14.50 -19.39 10.64
CA GLN A 24 -13.17 -19.33 11.23
C GLN A 24 -12.11 -18.89 10.21
N GLU A 25 -12.11 -19.47 9.01
CA GLU A 25 -11.24 -19.05 7.89
C GLU A 25 -11.40 -17.57 7.56
N ILE A 26 -12.65 -17.10 7.46
CA ILE A 26 -12.95 -15.68 7.27
C ILE A 26 -12.33 -14.87 8.40
N GLN A 27 -12.51 -15.26 9.67
CA GLN A 27 -11.98 -14.48 10.79
C GLN A 27 -10.44 -14.43 10.78
N GLU A 28 -9.77 -15.53 10.49
CA GLU A 28 -8.31 -15.60 10.39
C GLU A 28 -7.76 -14.80 9.21
N GLU A 29 -8.40 -14.89 8.04
CA GLU A 29 -8.01 -14.15 6.84
C GLU A 29 -8.22 -12.64 7.03
N PHE A 30 -9.36 -12.23 7.61
CA PHE A 30 -9.63 -10.83 7.93
C PHE A 30 -8.61 -10.27 8.92
N VAL A 31 -8.26 -11.01 9.97
CA VAL A 31 -7.22 -10.59 10.93
C VAL A 31 -5.86 -10.50 10.24
N GLY A 32 -5.50 -11.46 9.39
CA GLY A 32 -4.24 -11.43 8.63
C GLY A 32 -4.13 -10.23 7.68
N ILE A 33 -5.20 -9.89 6.97
CA ILE A 33 -5.27 -8.72 6.09
C ILE A 33 -5.19 -7.43 6.90
N LEU A 34 -5.95 -7.32 7.99
CA LEU A 34 -5.96 -6.15 8.87
C LEU A 34 -4.58 -5.90 9.49
N SER A 35 -3.90 -6.94 9.98
CA SER A 35 -2.55 -6.80 10.54
C SER A 35 -1.55 -6.30 9.51
N ARG A 36 -1.60 -6.82 8.27
CA ARG A 36 -0.74 -6.34 7.17
C ARG A 36 -1.05 -4.91 6.76
N LEU A 37 -2.34 -4.55 6.67
CA LEU A 37 -2.77 -3.19 6.36
C LEU A 37 -2.35 -2.20 7.43
N MET A 38 -2.54 -2.52 8.71
CA MET A 38 -2.10 -1.67 9.81
C MET A 38 -0.60 -1.42 9.75
N LEU A 39 0.20 -2.46 9.57
CA LEU A 39 1.65 -2.33 9.48
C LEU A 39 2.07 -1.47 8.28
N LEU A 40 1.43 -1.67 7.12
CA LEU A 40 1.68 -0.88 5.92
C LEU A 40 1.28 0.59 6.09
N VAL A 41 0.15 0.87 6.75
CA VAL A 41 -0.31 2.23 7.06
C VAL A 41 0.64 2.91 8.05
N ILE A 42 1.10 2.20 9.08
CA ILE A 42 2.05 2.74 10.06
C ILE A 42 3.37 3.09 9.37
N ILE A 43 3.94 2.18 8.59
CA ILE A 43 5.21 2.43 7.86
C ILE A 43 5.01 3.55 6.83
N GLY A 44 3.91 3.51 6.07
CA GLY A 44 3.60 4.52 5.06
C GLY A 44 3.41 5.91 5.67
N SER A 45 2.71 6.00 6.80
CA SER A 45 2.51 7.26 7.51
C SER A 45 3.80 7.81 8.11
N LEU A 46 4.66 6.96 8.70
CA LEU A 46 5.99 7.38 9.16
C LEU A 46 6.85 7.91 8.02
N LEU A 47 6.91 7.18 6.89
CA LEU A 47 7.66 7.62 5.72
C LEU A 47 7.15 8.95 5.17
N LEU A 48 5.83 9.11 5.08
CA LEU A 48 5.21 10.34 4.58
C LEU A 48 5.50 11.51 5.52
N LEU A 49 5.45 11.28 6.84
CA LEU A 49 5.80 12.27 7.84
C LEU A 49 7.28 12.66 7.73
N THR A 50 8.19 11.69 7.71
CA THR A 50 9.63 11.95 7.51
C THR A 50 9.88 12.74 6.25
N PHE A 51 9.27 12.36 5.13
CA PHE A 51 9.41 13.04 3.85
C PHE A 51 8.92 14.49 3.90
N LEU A 52 7.77 14.72 4.55
CA LEU A 52 7.20 16.05 4.76
C LEU A 52 8.15 16.92 5.61
N PHE A 53 8.65 16.39 6.72
CA PHE A 53 9.62 17.10 7.56
C PHE A 53 10.92 17.42 6.82
N LEU A 54 11.39 16.51 5.95
CA LEU A 54 12.58 16.71 5.13
C LEU A 54 12.36 17.84 4.11
N SER A 55 11.19 17.85 3.46
CA SER A 55 10.77 18.92 2.55
C SER A 55 10.66 20.27 3.27
N LEU A 56 10.05 20.31 4.47
CA LEU A 56 9.97 21.52 5.28
C LEU A 56 11.34 21.98 5.77
N SER A 57 12.21 21.06 6.21
CA SER A 57 13.57 21.39 6.65
C SER A 57 14.36 22.05 5.51
N MET A 58 14.26 21.49 4.30
CA MET A 58 14.90 22.06 3.11
C MET A 58 14.31 23.43 2.74
N ALA A 59 12.99 23.62 2.89
CA ALA A 59 12.32 24.91 2.75
C ALA A 59 12.86 25.96 3.71
N PHE A 60 12.95 25.62 4.99
CA PHE A 60 13.46 26.51 6.04
C PHE A 60 14.94 26.82 5.87
N TYR A 61 15.75 25.86 5.43
CA TYR A 61 17.16 26.07 5.14
C TYR A 61 17.35 27.12 4.04
N ILE A 62 16.63 26.97 2.92
CA ILE A 62 16.64 27.95 1.83
C ILE A 62 16.12 29.31 2.30
N SER A 63 15.09 29.32 3.15
CA SER A 63 14.51 30.55 3.74
C SER A 63 15.52 31.32 4.61
N GLN A 64 16.30 30.62 5.44
CA GLN A 64 17.32 31.24 6.30
C GLN A 64 18.48 31.82 5.49
N VAL A 65 18.95 31.11 4.46
CA VAL A 65 20.07 31.59 3.62
C VAL A 65 19.71 32.89 2.88
N MET A 66 18.43 33.10 2.55
CA MET A 66 17.95 34.32 1.90
C MET A 66 17.54 35.46 2.86
N GLN A 67 17.71 35.28 4.18
CA GLN A 67 17.37 36.26 5.24
C GLN A 67 15.94 36.83 5.22
N SER A 68 15.00 36.21 4.49
CA SER A 68 13.60 36.64 4.45
C SER A 68 12.65 35.42 4.40
N PRO A 69 11.74 35.26 5.38
CA PRO A 69 10.85 34.10 5.48
C PRO A 69 9.99 33.85 4.24
N TYR A 70 9.68 34.93 3.50
CA TYR A 70 8.81 34.90 2.33
C TYR A 70 9.46 34.22 1.13
N LEU A 71 10.78 34.34 0.97
CA LEU A 71 11.48 33.82 -0.20
C LEU A 71 11.64 32.29 -0.16
N GLY A 72 11.87 31.71 1.03
CA GLY A 72 11.94 30.26 1.19
C GLY A 72 10.60 29.58 0.91
N PHE A 73 9.49 30.17 1.36
CA PHE A 73 8.15 29.68 1.02
C PHE A 73 7.82 29.85 -0.47
N LEU A 74 8.27 30.94 -1.10
CA LEU A 74 8.06 31.18 -2.52
C LEU A 74 8.80 30.15 -3.38
N ILE A 75 10.03 29.78 -3.03
CA ILE A 75 10.79 28.73 -3.72
C ILE A 75 10.12 27.37 -3.58
N VAL A 76 9.61 27.05 -2.39
CA VAL A 76 8.93 25.76 -2.15
C VAL A 76 7.58 25.73 -2.88
N ALA A 77 6.85 26.83 -2.90
CA ALA A 77 5.65 26.98 -3.74
C ALA A 77 5.97 26.80 -5.22
N LEU A 78 7.11 27.32 -5.70
CA LEU A 78 7.57 27.15 -7.07
C LEU A 78 7.97 25.70 -7.37
N ILE A 79 8.62 25.01 -6.43
CA ILE A 79 8.92 23.56 -6.53
C ILE A 79 7.62 22.75 -6.61
N TYR A 80 6.65 23.01 -5.74
CA TYR A 80 5.35 22.34 -5.79
C TYR A 80 4.60 22.66 -7.09
N LEU A 81 4.68 23.89 -7.60
CA LEU A 81 4.12 24.28 -8.89
C LEU A 81 4.79 23.51 -10.03
N VAL A 82 6.12 23.36 -10.02
CA VAL A 82 6.87 22.55 -10.99
C VAL A 82 6.47 21.07 -10.91
N VAL A 83 6.31 20.51 -9.71
CA VAL A 83 5.83 19.13 -9.54
C VAL A 83 4.41 18.96 -10.10
N VAL A 84 3.51 19.90 -9.85
CA VAL A 84 2.15 19.91 -10.41
C VAL A 84 2.18 20.05 -11.93
N LEU A 85 3.06 20.89 -12.48
CA LEU A 85 3.21 21.10 -13.91
C LEU A 85 3.78 19.83 -14.58
N ILE A 86 4.77 19.18 -13.96
CA ILE A 86 5.28 17.87 -14.38
C ILE A 86 4.19 16.81 -14.34
N LEU A 87 3.37 16.77 -13.28
CA LEU A 87 2.22 15.85 -13.18
C LEU A 87 1.16 16.14 -14.23
N TYR A 88 0.88 17.41 -14.51
CA TYR A 88 -0.10 17.83 -15.51
C TYR A 88 0.37 17.47 -16.93
N MET A 89 1.64 17.73 -17.25
CA MET A 89 2.24 17.34 -18.54
C MET A 89 2.40 15.81 -18.66
N SER A 90 2.66 15.13 -17.54
CA SER A 90 2.61 13.66 -17.43
C SER A 90 1.22 13.08 -17.60
N ARG A 91 0.17 13.83 -17.23
CA ARG A 91 -1.22 13.42 -17.42
C ARG A 91 -1.64 13.58 -18.88
N ASP A 92 -1.12 14.60 -19.57
CA ASP A 92 -1.39 14.86 -20.98
C ASP A 92 -0.63 13.90 -21.91
N SER A 93 0.56 13.44 -21.51
CA SER A 93 1.17 12.28 -22.13
C SER A 93 0.56 11.00 -21.53
N PHE A 94 -0.31 10.36 -22.29
CA PHE A 94 -0.87 9.01 -22.14
C PHE A 94 0.17 7.86 -21.89
N ARG A 95 1.36 8.15 -21.34
CA ARG A 95 2.51 7.27 -21.11
C ARG A 95 2.83 7.02 -19.63
N VAL A 96 2.25 7.79 -18.70
CA VAL A 96 2.55 7.62 -17.26
C VAL A 96 1.80 6.44 -16.64
N GLN A 97 0.65 6.03 -17.18
CA GLN A 97 0.05 4.74 -16.81
C GLN A 97 1.00 3.56 -17.14
N ASN A 98 1.70 3.61 -18.28
CA ASN A 98 2.57 2.50 -18.70
C ASN A 98 3.94 2.47 -17.99
N LYS A 99 4.51 3.62 -17.61
CA LYS A 99 5.81 3.65 -16.89
C LYS A 99 5.69 3.28 -15.42
N VAL A 100 4.61 3.68 -14.75
CA VAL A 100 4.40 3.34 -13.33
C VAL A 100 4.08 1.85 -13.19
N SER A 101 3.26 1.28 -14.08
CA SER A 101 3.02 -0.17 -14.12
C SER A 101 4.27 -0.97 -14.49
N GLY A 102 5.15 -0.46 -15.37
CA GLY A 102 6.41 -1.11 -15.74
C GLY A 102 7.43 -1.18 -14.59
N SER A 103 7.60 -0.09 -13.83
CA SER A 103 8.54 -0.05 -12.70
C SER A 103 8.05 -0.89 -11.52
N LEU A 104 6.74 -0.91 -11.23
CA LEU A 104 6.17 -1.75 -10.16
C LEU A 104 6.28 -3.25 -10.47
N LYS A 105 6.14 -3.65 -11.74
CA LYS A 105 6.26 -5.06 -12.15
C LYS A 105 7.70 -5.59 -11.97
N ASN A 106 8.71 -4.75 -12.22
CA ASN A 106 10.12 -5.13 -12.00
C ASN A 106 10.49 -5.16 -10.51
N PHE A 107 9.92 -4.29 -9.67
CA PHE A 107 10.14 -4.34 -8.22
C PHE A 107 9.46 -5.55 -7.55
N ILE A 108 8.23 -5.91 -7.96
CA ILE A 108 7.55 -7.12 -7.44
C ILE A 108 8.26 -8.41 -7.91
N PHE A 109 8.83 -8.43 -9.12
CA PHE A 109 9.58 -9.59 -9.60
C PHE A 109 10.95 -9.75 -8.92
N THR A 110 11.59 -8.64 -8.50
CA THR A 110 12.89 -8.68 -7.80
C THR A 110 12.78 -9.23 -6.37
N ILE A 111 11.62 -9.09 -5.72
CA ILE A 111 11.39 -9.63 -4.36
C ILE A 111 10.97 -11.12 -4.40
N LYS A 112 10.49 -11.65 -5.53
CA LYS A 112 10.05 -13.05 -5.69
C LYS A 112 11.05 -13.94 -6.43
N LYS A 113 12.36 -13.74 -6.24
CA LYS A 113 13.34 -14.75 -6.65
C LYS A 113 14.25 -15.14 -5.48
N PRO A 114 13.74 -15.95 -4.53
CA PRO A 114 14.61 -16.85 -3.81
C PRO A 114 15.01 -17.98 -4.78
N SER A 115 16.33 -18.17 -4.92
CA SER A 115 17.03 -19.44 -5.13
C SER A 115 16.35 -20.56 -5.92
N ASP A 116 16.88 -20.81 -7.11
CA ASP A 116 17.32 -22.12 -7.64
C ASP A 116 18.43 -21.74 -8.65
N GLN A 117 19.71 -21.72 -8.29
CA GLN A 117 20.64 -22.85 -8.18
C GLN A 117 20.44 -23.95 -9.24
N ASP A 118 21.51 -24.13 -10.01
CA ASP A 118 21.95 -25.34 -10.72
C ASP A 118 21.30 -25.64 -12.08
N GLU A 119 21.98 -25.21 -13.16
CA GLU A 119 22.52 -26.08 -14.22
C GLU A 119 23.61 -25.35 -15.04
#